data_AF-A0A2J0LMB0-F1
#
_entry.id   AF-A0A2J0LMB0-F1
#
_cell.length_a   1.000
_cell.length_b   1.000
_cell.length_c   1.000
_cell.angle_alpha   90.00
_cell.angle_beta   90.00
_cell.angle_gamma   90.00
#
_symmetry.space_group_name_H-M   'P 1'
#
loop_
_entity.id
_entity.type
_entity.pdbx_description
1 polymer ?
#
loop_
_entity_poly.entity_id
_entity_poly.type
_entity_poly.pdbx_seq_one_letter_code
_entity_poly.pdbx_strand_id
1 'polypeptide(L)' 'MNHIIFGKVTAGYDVVQKIENAPADAQDKPVTPQKIIKAYLK' A
#
# COMPACT_ATOMS: atom_id res chain seq x y z
N MET A 1 -18.37 -3.12 8.23
CA MET A 1 -17.90 -2.47 7.00
C MET A 1 -18.10 -0.97 7.19
N ASN A 2 -17.12 -0.31 7.82
CA ASN A 2 -17.36 0.97 8.50
C ASN A 2 -16.43 2.10 8.01
N HIS A 3 -15.86 1.98 6.81
CA HIS A 3 -14.90 2.96 6.28
C HIS A 3 -15.46 3.65 5.04
N ILE A 4 -15.28 4.98 4.97
CA ILE A 4 -15.69 5.80 3.83
C ILE A 4 -14.72 5.53 2.66
N ILE A 5 -15.29 5.19 1.51
CA ILE A 5 -14.54 5.07 0.26
C ILE A 5 -14.32 6.47 -0.29
N PHE A 6 -13.06 6.93 -0.36
CA PHE A 6 -12.69 8.29 -0.78
C PHE A 6 -11.91 8.34 -2.11
N GLY A 7 -11.64 7.18 -2.73
CA GLY A 7 -10.90 7.13 -3.98
C GLY A 7 -10.64 5.71 -4.47
N LYS A 8 -9.99 5.62 -5.63
CA LYS A 8 -9.53 4.37 -6.24
C LYS A 8 -8.18 4.57 -6.92
N VAL A 9 -7.38 3.50 -6.98
CA VAL A 9 -6.11 3.47 -7.72
C VAL A 9 -6.42 3.45 -9.23
N THR A 10 -5.82 4.34 -10.01
CA THR A 10 -6.03 4.43 -11.47
C THR A 10 -4.84 3.91 -12.29
N ALA A 11 -3.65 3.77 -11.68
CA ALA A 11 -2.44 3.25 -12.32
C ALA A 11 -1.53 2.58 -11.28
N GLY A 12 -0.67 1.64 -11.72
CA GLY A 12 0.32 0.98 -10.85
C GLY A 12 -0.28 -0.06 -9.90
N TYR A 13 -1.38 -0.72 -10.27
CA TYR A 13 -2.00 -1.75 -9.43
C TYR A 13 -1.08 -2.96 -9.20
N ASP A 14 -0.20 -3.27 -10.14
CA ASP A 14 0.82 -4.30 -9.99
C ASP A 14 1.80 -3.98 -8.84
N VAL A 15 2.10 -2.70 -8.61
CA VAL A 15 2.95 -2.24 -7.50
C VAL A 15 2.23 -2.47 -6.17
N VAL A 16 0.91 -2.20 -6.12
CA VAL A 16 0.09 -2.48 -4.93
C VAL A 16 0.11 -3.97 -4.60
N GLN A 17 -0.06 -4.84 -5.61
CA GLN A 17 -0.01 -6.29 -5.43
C GLN A 17 1.38 -6.76 -4.95
N LYS A 18 2.47 -6.18 -5.46
CA LYS A 18 3.83 -6.50 -4.98
C LYS A 18 4.03 -6.12 -3.52
N ILE A 19 3.49 -4.97 -3.09
CA ILE A 19 3.58 -4.52 -1.69
C ILE A 19 2.75 -5.42 -0.77
N GLU A 20 1.55 -5.84 -1.20
CA GLU A 20 0.69 -6.76 -0.46
C GLU A 20 1.38 -8.11 -0.19
N ASN A 21 2.16 -8.61 -1.15
CA ASN A 21 2.89 -9.88 -1.02
C ASN A 21 4.26 -9.74 -0.33
N ALA A 22 4.61 -8.57 0.22
CA ALA A 22 5.87 -8.38 0.90
C ALA A 22 5.94 -9.24 2.18
N PRO A 23 7.08 -9.90 2.49
CA PRO A 23 7.23 -10.67 3.72
C PRO A 23 6.95 -9.81 4.95
N ALA A 24 6.07 -10.30 5.83
CA ALA A 24 5.68 -9.64 7.06
C ALA A 24 6.07 -10.47 8.29
N ASP A 25 6.20 -9.81 9.44
CA ASP A 25 6.36 -10.45 10.73
C ASP A 25 5.02 -10.99 11.26
N ALA A 26 5.04 -11.58 12.46
CA ALA A 26 3.84 -12.14 13.10
C ALA A 26 2.77 -11.09 13.49
N GLN A 27 3.06 -9.80 13.31
CA GLN A 27 2.13 -8.69 13.55
C GLN A 27 1.74 -7.99 12.23
N ASP A 28 1.91 -8.69 11.10
CA ASP A 28 1.60 -8.20 9.75
C ASP A 28 2.40 -6.96 9.33
N LYS A 29 3.51 -6.67 10.02
CA LYS A 29 4.40 -5.56 9.65
C LYS A 29 5.43 -6.05 8.62
N PRO A 30 5.59 -5.39 7.47
CA PRO A 30 6.61 -5.74 6.49
C PRO A 30 8.02 -5.76 7.11
N VAL A 31 8.76 -6.86 6.90
CA VAL A 31 10.12 -7.05 7.40
C VAL A 31 11.05 -5.97 6.84
N THR A 32 10.88 -5.64 5.56
CA THR A 32 11.53 -4.50 4.92
C THR A 32 10.58 -3.29 4.91
N PRO A 33 10.99 -2.11 5.42
CA PRO A 33 10.14 -0.92 5.43
C PRO A 33 9.72 -0.47 4.02
N GLN A 34 8.42 -0.43 3.77
CA GLN A 34 7.82 0.15 2.56
C GLN A 34 7.52 1.64 2.81
N LYS A 35 8.17 2.56 2.08
CA LYS A 35 8.09 4.00 2.35
C LYS A 35 7.44 4.76 1.20
N ILE A 36 6.59 5.74 1.53
CA ILE A 36 6.15 6.76 0.58
C ILE A 36 7.26 7.80 0.47
N ILE A 37 7.98 7.80 -0.65
CA ILE A 37 9.12 8.71 -0.85
C ILE A 37 8.60 10.14 -1.10
N LYS A 38 7.58 10.26 -1.95
CA LYS A 38 6.96 11.52 -2.38
C LYS A 38 5.48 11.27 -2.70
N ALA A 39 4.63 12.25 -2.38
CA ALA A 39 3.23 12.28 -2.78
C ALA A 39 2.85 13.72 -3.08
N TYR A 40 2.20 13.95 -4.22
CA TYR A 40 1.84 15.27 -4.69
C TYR A 40 0.36 15.29 -5.08
N LEU A 41 -0.30 16.41 -4.81
CA LEU A 41 -1.60 16.69 -5.40
C LEU A 41 -1.37 17.10 -6.86
N LYS A 42 -2.24 16.61 -7.73
CA LYS A 42 -2.23 17.01 -9.14
C LYS A 42 -2.65 18.46 -9.29
#